data_AF-Q0Z8T2-F1
#
_entry.id   AF-Q0Z8T2-F1
#
_cell.length_a   1.000
_cell.length_b   1.000
_cell.length_c   1.000
_cell.angle_alpha   90.00
_cell.angle_beta   90.00
_cell.angle_gamma   90.00
#
_symmetry.space_group_name_H-M   'P 1'
#
loop_
_entity.id
_entity.type
_entity.pdbx_description
1 polymer ?
#
loop_
_entity_poly.entity_id
_entity_poly.type
_entity_poly.pdbx_seq_one_letter_code
_entity_poly.pdbx_strand_id
1 'polypeptide(L)' 'MSYDDFIYHFTKLEICNLTADALESDKLQTWTVSVNEGRWVRGCSAGGCRNFP' A
#
# COMPACT_ATOMS: atom_id res chain seq x y z
N MET A 1 0.34 -25.01 13.85
CA MET A 1 -0.11 -23.74 14.43
C MET A 1 -1.62 -23.69 14.28
N SER A 2 -2.35 -23.49 15.38
CA SER A 2 -3.78 -23.20 15.31
C SER A 2 -4.00 -21.72 15.02
N TYR A 3 -5.22 -21.33 14.65
CA TYR A 3 -5.57 -19.93 14.51
C TYR A 3 -5.37 -19.15 15.82
N ASP A 4 -5.74 -19.75 16.96
CA ASP A 4 -5.55 -19.12 18.27
C ASP A 4 -4.07 -18.88 18.59
N ASP A 5 -3.20 -19.83 18.24
CA ASP A 5 -1.75 -19.72 18.40
C ASP A 5 -1.17 -18.62 17.48
N PHE A 6 -1.71 -18.47 16.27
CA PHE A 6 -1.35 -17.39 15.35
C PHE A 6 -1.76 -16.01 15.89
N ILE A 7 -3.00 -15.87 16.38
CA ILE A 7 -3.51 -14.62 16.95
C ILE A 7 -2.73 -14.23 18.21
N TYR A 8 -2.27 -15.20 19.01
CA TYR A 8 -1.46 -14.93 20.20
C TYR A 8 -0.06 -14.41 19.87
N HIS A 9 0.59 -14.97 18.85
CA HIS A 9 2.01 -14.69 18.56
C HIS A 9 2.25 -13.59 17.51
N PHE A 10 1.27 -13.31 16.64
CA PHE A 10 1.42 -12.33 15.56
C PHE A 10 0.51 -11.12 15.77
N THR A 11 1.08 -9.93 15.56
CA THR A 11 0.37 -8.65 15.75
C THR A 11 -0.03 -7.97 14.44
N LYS A 12 0.54 -8.41 13.32
CA LYS A 12 0.32 -7.81 12.01
C LYS A 12 0.26 -8.87 10.92
N LEU A 13 -0.77 -8.80 10.09
CA LEU A 13 -0.91 -9.55 8.85
C LEU A 13 -0.95 -8.55 7.70
N GLU A 14 -0.05 -8.71 6.74
CA GLU A 14 -0.03 -7.90 5.51
C GLU A 14 -0.30 -8.84 4.32
N ILE A 15 -1.31 -8.50 3.51
CA ILE A 15 -1.68 -9.22 2.31
C ILE A 15 -1.55 -8.26 1.13
N CYS A 16 -0.69 -8.62 0.17
CA CYS A 16 -0.48 -7.84 -1.05
C CYS A 16 -1.25 -8.49 -2.21
N ASN A 17 -2.41 -7.93 -2.54
CA ASN A 17 -3.19 -8.38 -3.69
C ASN A 17 -2.54 -7.93 -5.01
N LEU A 18 -2.65 -8.77 -6.04
CA LEU A 18 -2.18 -8.44 -7.40
C LEU A 18 -3.12 -7.47 -8.13
N THR A 19 -4.38 -7.41 -7.68
CA THR A 19 -5.38 -6.46 -8.17
C THR A 19 -5.72 -5.46 -7.08
N ALA A 20 -6.34 -4.34 -7.46
CA ALA A 20 -6.77 -3.31 -6.51
C ALA A 20 -8.04 -3.68 -5.73
N ASP A 21 -8.52 -4.92 -5.85
CA ASP A 21 -9.73 -5.37 -5.17
C ASP A 21 -9.48 -5.68 -3.69
N ALA A 22 -10.50 -5.41 -2.88
CA ALA A 22 -10.53 -5.84 -1.49
C ALA A 22 -10.71 -7.37 -1.40
N LEU A 23 -10.09 -7.99 -0.41
CA LEU A 23 -10.04 -9.45 -0.25
C LEU A 23 -11.43 -10.11 -0.17
N GLU A 24 -12.41 -9.43 0.44
CA GLU A 24 -13.78 -9.94 0.64
C GLU A 24 -14.81 -9.33 -0.34
N SER A 25 -14.38 -8.71 -1.45
CA SER A 25 -15.32 -8.12 -2.40
C SER A 25 -15.96 -9.19 -3.30
N ASP A 26 -17.26 -9.47 -3.08
CA ASP A 26 -18.07 -10.33 -3.96
C ASP A 26 -18.34 -9.74 -5.35
N LYS A 27 -17.94 -8.47 -5.58
CA LYS A 27 -18.12 -7.77 -6.86
C LYS A 27 -16.76 -7.45 -7.46
N LEU A 28 -16.59 -7.82 -8.73
CA LEU A 28 -15.48 -7.34 -9.55
C LEU A 28 -15.60 -5.82 -9.72
N GLN A 29 -14.59 -5.06 -9.30
CA GLN A 29 -14.49 -3.63 -9.54
C GLN A 29 -13.57 -3.38 -10.74
N THR A 30 -13.89 -2.37 -11.53
CA THR A 30 -13.02 -1.93 -12.64
C THR A 30 -12.16 -0.77 -12.15
N TRP A 31 -10.84 -0.91 -12.27
CA TRP A 31 -9.86 0.10 -11.84
C TRP A 31 -9.12 0.69 -13.04
N THR A 32 -8.99 2.02 -13.07
CA THR A 32 -8.13 2.72 -14.02
C THR A 32 -6.78 2.99 -13.37
N VAL A 33 -5.71 2.49 -14.00
CA VAL A 33 -4.34 2.72 -13.53
C VAL A 33 -3.69 3.84 -14.35
N SER A 34 -3.16 4.85 -13.67
CA SER A 34 -2.30 5.88 -14.26
C SER A 34 -0.94 5.88 -13.58
N VAL A 35 0.13 5.82 -14.37
CA VAL A 35 1.52 5.85 -13.88
C VAL A 35 2.17 7.15 -14.34
N ASN A 36 2.80 7.84 -13.39
CA ASN A 36 3.55 9.07 -13.65
C ASN A 36 4.99 8.88 -13.21
N GLU A 37 5.93 9.23 -14.09
CA GLU A 37 7.37 9.14 -13.82
C GLU A 37 7.92 10.48 -13.33
N GLY A 38 8.84 10.44 -12.37
CA GLY A 38 9.45 11.64 -11.80
C GLY A 38 10.68 11.30 -10.96
N ARG A 39 11.46 12.31 -10.57
CA ARG A 39 12.62 12.15 -9.70
C ARG A 39 12.84 13.34 -8.77
N TRP A 40 13.47 13.08 -7.64
CA TRP A 40 13.92 14.12 -6.71
C TRP A 40 15.38 14.50 -6.98
N VAL A 41 15.60 15.79 -7.23
CA VAL A 41 16.92 16.37 -7.48
C VAL A 41 17.22 17.41 -6.41
N ARG A 42 18.37 17.28 -5.73
CA ARG A 42 18.82 18.23 -4.70
C ARG A 42 18.90 19.64 -5.28
N GLY A 43 18.32 20.62 -4.58
CA GLY A 43 18.29 22.02 -5.02
C GLY A 43 17.28 22.33 -6.12
N CYS A 44 16.49 21.35 -6.57
CA CYS A 44 15.43 21.55 -7.57
C CYS A 44 14.09 20.98 -7.09
N SER A 45 13.93 19.65 -7.13
CA SER A 45 12.65 18.98 -6.84
C SER A 45 12.63 18.22 -5.51
N ALA A 46 13.77 18.08 -4.82
CA ALA A 46 13.86 17.41 -3.51
C ALA A 46 13.46 18.34 -2.35
N GLY A 47 12.18 18.75 -2.29
CA GLY A 47 11.67 19.72 -1.31
C GLY A 47 11.33 19.16 0.09
N GLY A 48 11.30 17.84 0.26
CA GLY A 48 10.92 17.21 1.53
C GLY A 48 9.40 17.03 1.68
N CYS A 49 8.95 16.70 2.90
CA CYS A 49 7.54 16.50 3.21
C CYS A 49 6.84 17.82 3.60
N ARG A 50 5.55 17.76 3.94
CA ARG A 50 4.74 18.93 4.33
C ARG A 50 5.25 19.70 5.55
N ASN A 51 6.20 19.15 6.30
CA ASN A 51 6.81 19.80 7.45
C ASN A 51 7.88 20.84 7.07
N PHE A 52 8.24 20.94 5.78
CA PHE A 52 9.25 21.85 5.25
C PHE A 52 8.58 22.84 4.28
N PRO A 53 8.06 23.98 4.79
CA PRO A 53 7.46 25.01 3.95
C PRO A 53 8.49 25.73 3.08
#